data_AF-A0A355TTL1-F1
#
_entry.id   AF-A0A355TTL1-F1
#
_cell.length_a   1.000
_cell.length_b   1.000
_cell.length_c   1.000
_cell.angle_alpha   90.00
_cell.angle_beta   90.00
_cell.angle_gamma   90.00
#
_symmetry.space_group_name_H-M   'P 1'
#
loop_
_entity.id
_entity.type
_entity.pdbx_description
1 polymer ?
#
loop_
_entity_poly.entity_id
_entity_poly.type
_entity_poly.pdbx_seq_one_letter_code
_entity_poly.pdbx_strand_id
1 'polypeptide(L)'
;MNITQFLDQYELHDSLLEFVSYNAEKEELELQINFCYWMQSDYDNLSPETGLVLVKFYGVTEYSGLIGNTDDFSILELKLDKDSSIIISVLDDDKNEFFSLSFKAKCVEICKL
;
A
#
# COMPACT_ATOMS: atom_id res chain seq x y z
N MET A 1 8.57 4.64 9.81
CA MET A 1 9.36 3.40 10.01
C MET A 1 10.21 3.11 8.78
N ASN A 2 11.18 2.19 8.87
CA ASN A 2 11.89 1.72 7.67
C ASN A 2 11.03 0.70 6.90
N ILE A 3 11.42 0.38 5.67
CA ILE A 3 10.62 -0.48 4.78
C ILE A 3 10.49 -1.92 5.30
N THR A 4 11.57 -2.51 5.82
CA THR A 4 11.54 -3.87 6.37
C THR A 4 10.57 -3.97 7.55
N GLN A 5 10.60 -3.01 8.46
CA GLN A 5 9.65 -2.95 9.59
C GLN A 5 8.20 -2.89 9.13
N PHE A 6 7.92 -2.13 8.08
CA PHE A 6 6.56 -2.04 7.52
C PHE A 6 6.09 -3.37 6.95
N LEU A 7 6.96 -4.05 6.18
CA LEU A 7 6.68 -5.37 5.61
C LEU A 7 6.49 -6.46 6.68
N ASP A 8 7.22 -6.36 7.78
CA ASP A 8 7.12 -7.32 8.89
C ASP A 8 5.87 -7.08 9.76
N GLN A 9 5.40 -5.82 9.84
CA GLN A 9 4.33 -5.42 10.76
C GLN A 9 2.94 -5.49 10.14
N TYR A 10 2.81 -5.19 8.85
CA TYR A 10 1.50 -5.00 8.22
C TYR A 10 1.22 -6.04 7.14
N GLU A 11 0.06 -6.66 7.24
CA GLU A 11 -0.51 -7.51 6.20
C GLU A 11 -1.47 -6.66 5.36
N LEU A 12 -1.19 -6.53 4.07
CA LEU A 12 -2.03 -5.75 3.15
C LEU A 12 -2.97 -6.61 2.31
N HIS A 13 -2.79 -7.93 2.30
CA HIS A 13 -3.68 -8.83 1.58
C HIS A 13 -5.15 -8.58 1.97
N ASP A 14 -6.05 -8.73 1.00
CA ASP A 14 -7.49 -8.43 1.10
C ASP A 14 -7.88 -6.97 1.41
N SER A 15 -6.92 -6.09 1.72
CA SER A 15 -7.19 -4.65 1.82
C SER A 15 -7.44 -4.04 0.44
N LEU A 16 -8.17 -2.94 0.38
CA LEU A 16 -8.57 -2.31 -0.88
C LEU A 16 -7.73 -1.06 -1.12
N LEU A 17 -7.10 -0.98 -2.29
CA LEU A 17 -6.42 0.21 -2.76
C LEU A 17 -7.46 1.16 -3.33
N GLU A 18 -7.55 2.35 -2.74
CA GLU A 18 -8.57 3.36 -3.05
C GLU A 18 -7.99 4.45 -3.96
N PHE A 19 -6.75 4.87 -3.69
CA PHE A 19 -6.14 5.96 -4.41
C PHE A 19 -4.61 5.88 -4.40
N VAL A 20 -3.99 6.29 -5.51
CA VAL A 20 -2.53 6.35 -5.66
C VAL A 20 -2.09 7.74 -6.13
N SER A 21 -1.20 8.37 -5.38
CA SER A 21 -0.60 9.67 -5.72
C SER A 21 0.92 9.56 -5.73
N TYR A 22 1.57 9.90 -6.84
CA TYR A 22 3.02 9.96 -6.91
C TYR A 22 3.49 11.38 -7.25
N ASN A 23 4.43 11.90 -6.48
CA ASN A 23 5.07 13.19 -6.69
C ASN A 23 6.60 13.01 -6.80
N ALA A 24 7.12 13.05 -8.02
CA ALA A 24 8.55 12.90 -8.30
C ALA A 24 9.40 14.06 -7.77
N GLU A 25 8.87 15.29 -7.73
CA GLU A 25 9.61 16.46 -7.24
C GLU A 25 9.85 16.39 -5.72
N LYS A 26 8.88 15.82 -5.00
CA LYS A 26 8.96 15.61 -3.55
C LYS A 26 9.53 14.25 -3.15
N GLU A 27 9.73 13.35 -4.12
CA GLU A 27 10.09 11.95 -3.88
C GLU A 27 9.07 11.26 -2.94
N GLU A 28 7.77 11.45 -3.18
CA GLU A 28 6.68 10.97 -2.33
C GLU A 28 5.69 10.08 -3.11
N LEU A 29 5.28 8.97 -2.50
CA LEU A 29 4.16 8.13 -2.96
C LEU A 29 3.15 7.98 -1.83
N GLU A 30 1.90 8.31 -2.10
CA GLU A 30 0.79 8.19 -1.16
C GLU A 30 -0.21 7.15 -1.67
N LEU A 31 -0.58 6.22 -0.81
CA LEU A 31 -1.63 5.23 -1.05
C LEU A 31 -2.75 5.46 -0.03
N GLN A 32 -3.98 5.62 -0.49
CA GLN A 32 -5.14 5.45 0.38
C GLN A 32 -5.59 4.01 0.29
N ILE A 33 -5.72 3.37 1.44
CA ILE A 33 -6.05 1.95 1.54
C ILE A 33 -7.19 1.81 2.54
N ASN A 34 -8.27 1.14 2.15
CA ASN A 34 -9.25 0.63 3.09
C ASN A 34 -8.69 -0.66 3.70
N PHE A 35 -8.15 -0.49 4.90
CA PHE A 35 -7.23 -1.41 5.54
C PHE A 35 -8.00 -2.49 6.30
N CYS A 36 -7.62 -3.75 6.13
CA CYS A 36 -8.15 -4.85 6.94
C CYS A 36 -7.46 -4.86 8.32
N TYR A 37 -7.96 -4.05 9.26
CA TYR A 37 -7.47 -4.04 10.64
C TYR A 37 -7.54 -5.42 11.28
N TRP A 38 -8.56 -6.23 10.98
CA TRP A 38 -8.73 -7.57 11.55
C TRP A 38 -7.61 -8.56 11.22
N MET A 39 -6.84 -8.30 10.16
CA MET A 39 -5.68 -9.13 9.75
C MET A 39 -4.40 -8.76 10.48
N GLN A 40 -4.37 -7.63 11.18
CA GLN A 40 -3.17 -7.14 11.82
C GLN A 40 -2.93 -7.85 13.15
N SER A 41 -1.65 -8.06 13.47
CA SER A 41 -1.26 -8.79 14.69
C SER A 41 -1.69 -8.12 16.00
N ASP A 42 -1.96 -6.82 15.97
CA ASP A 42 -2.39 -6.00 17.10
C ASP A 42 -3.90 -5.71 17.11
N TYR A 43 -4.68 -6.40 16.27
CA TYR A 43 -6.13 -6.22 16.22
C TYR A 43 -6.82 -6.60 17.52
N ASP A 44 -7.77 -5.77 17.94
CA ASP A 44 -8.69 -6.03 19.03
C ASP A 44 -10.13 -6.14 18.50
N ASN A 45 -10.90 -7.11 19.00
CA ASN A 45 -12.27 -7.39 18.54
C ASN A 45 -13.30 -6.31 18.96
N LEU A 46 -12.87 -5.21 19.59
CA LEU A 46 -13.73 -4.08 19.92
C LEU A 46 -13.53 -2.92 18.92
N SER A 47 -12.44 -2.95 18.16
CA SER A 47 -12.11 -2.00 17.11
C SER A 47 -12.79 -2.38 15.78
N PRO A 48 -13.07 -1.40 14.90
CA PRO A 48 -13.58 -1.67 13.55
C PRO A 48 -12.69 -2.66 12.80
N GLU A 49 -13.29 -3.61 12.09
CA GLU A 49 -12.56 -4.61 11.29
C GLU A 49 -11.82 -3.99 10.10
N THR A 50 -12.35 -2.90 9.56
CA THR A 50 -11.75 -2.18 8.43
C THR A 50 -11.79 -0.66 8.64
N GLY A 51 -10.99 0.06 7.85
CA GLY A 51 -11.10 1.50 7.73
C GLY A 51 -9.97 2.14 6.96
N LEU A 52 -10.17 3.41 6.60
CA LEU A 52 -9.28 4.12 5.69
C LEU A 52 -7.97 4.53 6.39
N VAL A 53 -6.85 4.22 5.74
CA VAL A 53 -5.51 4.68 6.14
C VAL A 53 -4.82 5.34 4.95
N LEU A 54 -3.88 6.23 5.28
CA LEU A 54 -2.97 6.85 4.34
C LEU A 54 -1.57 6.29 4.58
N VAL A 55 -1.03 5.57 3.61
CA VAL A 55 0.34 5.06 3.61
C VAL A 55 1.20 5.98 2.75
N LYS A 56 2.18 6.64 3.37
CA LYS A 56 3.10 7.58 2.71
C LYS A 56 4.50 7.01 2.67
N PHE A 57 5.04 6.87 1.47
CA PHE A 57 6.43 6.52 1.25
C PHE A 57 7.23 7.78 0.88
N TYR A 58 8.42 7.91 1.47
CA TYR A 58 9.30 9.06 1.27
C TYR A 58 10.65 8.65 0.70
N GLY A 59 11.28 9.57 -0.02
CA GLY A 59 12.54 9.32 -0.72
C GLY A 59 12.36 8.30 -1.84
N VAL A 60 11.23 8.40 -2.55
CA VAL A 60 10.88 7.55 -3.68
C VAL A 60 11.70 7.92 -4.90
N THR A 61 12.61 7.04 -5.33
CA THR A 61 13.55 7.32 -6.43
C THR A 61 13.14 6.71 -7.77
N GLU A 62 12.28 5.69 -7.73
CA GLU A 62 11.78 4.98 -8.91
C GLU A 62 10.32 4.63 -8.61
N TYR A 63 9.41 4.91 -9.55
CA TYR A 63 7.99 4.55 -9.45
C TYR A 63 7.46 4.12 -10.81
N SER A 64 6.78 2.98 -10.85
CA SER A 64 6.02 2.50 -12.00
C SER A 64 4.75 1.83 -11.51
N GLY A 65 3.60 2.24 -12.06
CA GLY A 65 2.31 1.71 -11.65
C GLY A 65 1.18 2.68 -11.98
N LEU A 66 0.01 2.37 -11.42
CA LEU A 66 -1.21 3.16 -11.57
C LEU A 66 -1.09 4.52 -10.85
N ILE A 67 -1.82 5.53 -11.30
CA ILE A 67 -1.97 6.80 -10.59
C ILE A 67 -3.44 7.20 -10.68
N GLY A 68 -3.97 7.75 -9.60
CA GLY A 68 -5.35 8.21 -9.50
C GLY A 68 -6.20 7.29 -8.67
N ASN A 69 -7.51 7.41 -8.85
CA ASN A 69 -8.50 6.60 -8.17
C ASN A 69 -8.49 5.18 -8.72
N THR A 70 -8.45 4.22 -7.83
CA THR A 70 -8.53 2.79 -8.15
C THR A 70 -9.89 2.20 -7.83
N ASP A 71 -10.79 2.91 -7.13
CA ASP A 71 -12.15 2.45 -6.81
C ASP A 71 -12.12 0.99 -6.28
N ASP A 72 -11.41 0.76 -5.17
CA ASP A 72 -11.39 -0.51 -4.42
C ASP A 72 -10.63 -1.69 -5.07
N PHE A 73 -9.48 -1.46 -5.71
CA PHE A 73 -8.67 -2.58 -6.23
C PHE A 73 -8.13 -3.45 -5.08
N SER A 74 -8.44 -4.74 -5.11
CA SER A 74 -8.01 -5.71 -4.10
C SER A 74 -6.49 -5.87 -4.09
N ILE A 75 -5.86 -5.67 -2.94
CA ILE A 75 -4.42 -5.92 -2.76
C ILE A 75 -4.20 -7.42 -2.59
N LEU A 76 -3.42 -8.00 -3.51
CA LEU A 76 -3.14 -9.44 -3.54
C LEU A 76 -1.83 -9.78 -2.82
N GLU A 77 -0.81 -8.95 -2.98
CA GLU A 77 0.53 -9.22 -2.44
C GLU A 77 1.29 -7.91 -2.24
N LEU A 78 2.03 -7.83 -1.14
CA LEU A 78 3.08 -6.85 -0.90
C LEU A 78 4.40 -7.62 -0.70
N LYS A 79 5.45 -7.26 -1.45
CA LYS A 79 6.77 -7.89 -1.30
C LYS A 79 7.93 -6.94 -1.57
N LEU A 80 9.10 -7.32 -1.07
CA LEU A 80 10.38 -6.71 -1.42
C LEU A 80 11.12 -7.61 -2.40
N ASP A 81 11.42 -7.09 -3.59
CA ASP A 81 12.23 -7.80 -4.59
C ASP A 81 13.74 -7.68 -4.28
N LYS A 82 14.55 -8.48 -4.95
CA LYS A 82 16.00 -8.62 -4.72
C LYS A 82 16.78 -7.32 -4.88
N ASP A 83 16.27 -6.38 -5.67
CA ASP A 83 16.88 -5.07 -5.88
C ASP A 83 16.41 -4.00 -4.89
N SER A 84 15.70 -4.41 -3.83
CA SER A 84 15.05 -3.54 -2.83
C SER A 84 13.86 -2.72 -3.37
N SER A 85 13.30 -3.09 -4.53
CA SER A 85 12.02 -2.57 -4.98
C SER A 85 10.87 -3.19 -4.19
N ILE A 86 9.97 -2.34 -3.72
CA ILE A 86 8.68 -2.74 -3.16
C ILE A 86 7.73 -2.97 -4.34
N ILE A 87 7.05 -4.12 -4.33
CA ILE A 87 6.05 -4.47 -5.33
C ILE A 87 4.72 -4.69 -4.60
N ILE A 88 3.67 -4.02 -5.07
CA ILE A 88 2.28 -4.21 -4.64
C ILE A 88 1.50 -4.72 -5.84
N SER A 89 0.99 -5.94 -5.76
CA SER A 89 0.13 -6.52 -6.79
C SER A 89 -1.33 -6.32 -6.41
N VAL A 90 -2.13 -5.85 -7.36
CA VAL A 90 -3.55 -5.55 -7.16
C VAL A 90 -4.43 -6.10 -8.28
N LEU A 91 -5.71 -6.34 -8.00
CA LEU A 91 -6.74 -6.78 -8.92
C LEU A 91 -7.85 -5.74 -9.02
N ASP A 92 -8.19 -5.34 -10.24
CA ASP A 92 -9.47 -4.70 -10.56
C ASP A 92 -10.51 -5.82 -10.66
N ASP A 93 -11.31 -6.03 -9.62
CA ASP A 93 -12.30 -7.11 -9.56
C ASP A 93 -13.42 -6.94 -10.60
N ASP A 94 -13.76 -5.70 -10.96
CA ASP A 94 -14.81 -5.41 -11.94
C ASP A 94 -14.37 -5.78 -13.37
N LYS A 95 -13.12 -5.49 -13.72
CA LYS A 95 -12.55 -5.80 -15.05
C LYS A 95 -11.80 -7.12 -15.10
N ASN A 96 -11.53 -7.72 -13.94
CA ASN A 96 -10.65 -8.87 -13.77
C ASN A 96 -9.25 -8.62 -14.40
N GLU A 97 -8.68 -7.45 -14.12
CA GLU A 97 -7.38 -7.00 -14.64
C GLU A 97 -6.34 -6.90 -13.51
N PHE A 98 -5.13 -7.37 -13.77
CA PHE A 98 -4.03 -7.36 -12.79
C PHE A 98 -3.09 -6.18 -13.04
N PHE A 99 -2.74 -5.49 -11.96
CA PHE A 99 -1.79 -4.40 -11.98
C PHE A 99 -0.72 -4.58 -10.91
N SER A 100 0.39 -3.86 -11.08
CA SER A 100 1.45 -3.80 -10.08
C SER A 100 1.97 -2.38 -9.92
N LEU A 101 2.18 -1.97 -8.69
CA LEU A 101 2.99 -0.81 -8.33
C LEU A 101 4.38 -1.32 -7.97
N SER A 102 5.42 -0.70 -8.50
CA SER A 102 6.83 -1.03 -8.23
C SER A 102 7.60 0.25 -7.94
N PHE A 103 8.26 0.31 -6.79
CA PHE A 103 8.99 1.51 -6.38
C PHE A 103 10.08 1.24 -5.34
N LYS A 104 11.03 2.18 -5.22
CA LYS A 104 12.04 2.18 -4.14
C LYS A 104 11.76 3.36 -3.23
N ALA A 105 11.79 3.13 -1.91
CA ALA A 105 11.56 4.18 -0.91
C ALA A 105 12.55 4.05 0.26
N LYS A 106 12.81 5.16 0.95
CA LYS A 106 13.71 5.18 2.12
C LYS A 106 12.96 4.85 3.41
N CYS A 107 11.75 5.37 3.55
CA CYS A 107 10.92 5.16 4.73
C CYS A 107 9.44 5.27 4.38
N VAL A 108 8.61 4.86 5.35
CA VAL A 108 7.16 4.83 5.23
C VAL A 108 6.50 5.27 6.52
N GLU A 109 5.35 5.93 6.40
CA GLU A 109 4.46 6.35 7.47
C GLU A 109 3.04 5.86 7.15
N ILE A 110 2.29 5.48 8.18
CA ILE A 110 0.88 5.09 8.06
C ILE A 110 0.05 5.92 9.04
N CYS A 111 -0.99 6.57 8.53
CA CYS A 111 -1.88 7.44 9.29
C CYS A 111 -3.33 6.97 9.12
N LYS A 112 -4.05 6.77 10.23
CA LYS A 112 -5.51 6.56 10.18
C LYS A 112 -6.20 7.87 9.76
N LEU A 113 -7.19 7.78 8.89
CA LEU A 113 -7.97 8.93 8.39
C LEU A 113 -9.30 9.11 9.15
#